data_AF-A0A946NFN8-F1
#
_entry.id   AF-A0A946NFN8-F1
#
_cell.length_a   1.000
_cell.length_b   1.000
_cell.length_c   1.000
_cell.angle_alpha   90.00
_cell.angle_beta   90.00
_cell.angle_gamma   90.00
#
_symmetry.space_group_name_H-M   'P 1'
#
loop_
_entity.id
_entity.type
_entity.pdbx_description
1 polymer ?
#
loop_
_entity_poly.entity_id
_entity_poly.type
_entity_poly.pdbx_seq_one_letter_code
_entity_poly.pdbx_strand_id
1 'polypeptide(L)'
;MAILSKQTAKQQSLTLLLVGAAVGILMAVSGPYRSLTQDNAVVAWVNGTAIEKIQYIQALELLSLERRSPINDQDRRLILNRLIEEELLVQKAIQDGALRNDLDVRQRTLQTMLDSIQSESIARHGDDSESSYSAVADYVEQLRDDAAITWIVEPSTETPVTKQVAQ
;
A
#
# COMPACT_ATOMS: atom_id res chain seq x y z
N MET A 1 -4.15 65.53 -7.24
CA MET A 1 -3.08 64.85 -8.01
C MET A 1 -2.94 63.42 -7.49
N ALA A 2 -2.71 62.49 -8.41
CA ALA A 2 -3.10 61.08 -8.37
C ALA A 2 -2.51 60.24 -7.23
N ILE A 3 -3.39 59.58 -6.48
CA ILE A 3 -3.13 58.37 -5.72
C ILE A 3 -3.99 57.32 -6.41
N LEU A 4 -3.45 56.41 -7.23
CA LEU A 4 -4.07 55.13 -7.60
C LEU A 4 -3.14 54.36 -8.57
N SER A 5 -2.20 53.57 -8.07
CA SER A 5 -1.54 52.52 -8.88
C SER A 5 -1.00 51.32 -8.10
N LYS A 6 -1.24 51.21 -6.79
CA LYS A 6 -0.69 50.09 -5.97
C LYS A 6 -1.50 48.78 -6.03
N GLN A 7 -2.69 48.77 -6.65
CA GLN A 7 -3.60 47.61 -6.64
C GLN A 7 -3.36 46.61 -7.78
N THR A 8 -2.75 47.03 -8.90
CA THR A 8 -2.63 46.19 -10.10
C THR A 8 -1.56 45.10 -9.94
N ALA A 9 -0.48 45.36 -9.21
CA ALA A 9 0.59 44.37 -8.99
C ALA A 9 0.10 43.15 -8.18
N LYS A 10 -0.69 43.38 -7.12
CA LYS A 10 -1.22 42.30 -6.27
C LYS A 10 -2.24 41.44 -7.02
N GLN A 11 -3.06 42.06 -7.87
CA GLN A 11 -4.01 41.36 -8.74
C GLN A 11 -3.31 40.54 -9.82
N GLN A 12 -2.22 41.07 -10.41
CA GLN A 12 -1.41 40.36 -11.41
C GLN A 12 -0.68 39.14 -10.82
N SER A 13 -0.14 39.25 -9.60
CA SER A 13 0.45 38.11 -8.91
C SER A 13 -0.61 37.06 -8.54
N LEU A 14 -1.82 37.50 -8.17
CA LEU A 14 -2.92 36.60 -7.83
C LEU A 14 -3.47 35.89 -9.07
N THR A 15 -3.62 36.58 -10.21
CA THR A 15 -4.01 35.94 -11.47
C THR A 15 -2.96 34.96 -11.97
N LEU A 16 -1.66 35.28 -11.83
CA LEU A 16 -0.58 34.37 -12.21
C LEU A 16 -0.56 33.10 -11.32
N LEU A 17 -0.86 33.25 -10.02
CA LEU A 17 -1.01 32.13 -9.09
C LEU A 17 -2.25 31.28 -9.42
N LEU A 18 -3.37 31.90 -9.79
CA LEU A 18 -4.59 31.20 -10.18
C LEU A 18 -4.39 30.38 -11.45
N VAL A 19 -3.71 30.94 -12.45
CA VAL A 19 -3.37 30.24 -13.70
C VAL A 19 -2.38 29.11 -13.43
N GLY A 20 -1.34 29.34 -12.63
CA GLY A 20 -0.38 28.30 -12.25
C GLY A 20 -1.04 27.14 -11.49
N ALA A 21 -1.93 27.44 -10.54
CA ALA A 21 -2.69 26.43 -9.80
C ALA A 21 -3.66 25.65 -10.71
N ALA A 22 -4.37 26.33 -11.62
CA ALA A 22 -5.27 25.66 -12.57
C ALA A 22 -4.51 24.72 -13.51
N VAL A 23 -3.33 25.15 -14.00
CA VAL A 23 -2.46 24.31 -14.83
C VAL A 23 -1.88 23.16 -14.02
N GLY A 24 -1.45 23.39 -12.78
CA GLY A 24 -0.97 22.33 -11.88
C GLY A 24 -2.03 21.27 -11.60
N ILE A 25 -3.28 21.68 -11.37
CA ILE A 25 -4.43 20.76 -11.16
C ILE A 25 -4.76 20.02 -12.47
N LEU A 26 -4.79 20.70 -13.61
CA LEU A 26 -4.98 20.05 -14.92
C LEU A 26 -3.87 19.03 -15.21
N MET A 27 -2.62 19.33 -14.85
CA MET A 27 -1.48 18.45 -15.05
C MET A 27 -1.52 17.26 -14.08
N ALA A 28 -1.96 17.45 -12.83
CA ALA A 28 -2.21 16.38 -11.87
C ALA A 28 -3.36 15.45 -12.32
N VAL A 29 -4.41 15.99 -12.93
CA VAL A 29 -5.49 15.22 -13.57
C VAL A 29 -5.02 14.49 -14.83
N SER A 30 -4.06 15.05 -15.58
CA SER A 30 -3.44 14.41 -16.74
C SER A 30 -2.37 13.38 -16.42
N GLY A 31 -2.00 13.24 -15.13
CA GLY A 31 -1.35 12.01 -14.65
C GLY A 31 -2.22 10.81 -15.01
N PRO A 32 -1.67 9.61 -15.20
CA PRO A 32 -2.42 8.45 -15.65
C PRO A 32 -3.32 7.88 -14.53
N TYR A 33 -4.17 8.70 -13.93
CA TYR A 33 -5.34 8.26 -13.17
C TYR A 33 -6.36 7.76 -14.18
N ARG A 34 -6.09 6.57 -14.72
CA ARG A 34 -7.04 5.83 -15.54
C ARG A 34 -8.23 5.49 -14.65
N SER A 35 -9.28 6.28 -14.80
CA SER A 35 -10.60 6.03 -14.26
C SER A 35 -10.99 4.57 -14.52
N LEU A 36 -11.18 3.81 -13.44
CA LEU A 36 -11.66 2.43 -13.42
C LEU A 36 -13.15 2.38 -13.75
N THR A 37 -13.53 2.95 -14.88
CA THR A 37 -14.90 2.85 -15.39
C THR A 37 -15.11 1.47 -16.01
N GLN A 38 -15.37 0.53 -15.11
CA GLN A 38 -16.37 -0.54 -15.12
C GLN A 38 -16.50 -1.53 -16.30
N ASP A 39 -15.99 -1.29 -17.52
CA ASP A 39 -16.42 -2.10 -18.68
C ASP A 39 -15.41 -3.11 -19.23
N ASN A 40 -14.21 -3.24 -18.65
CA ASN A 40 -13.28 -4.35 -18.90
C ASN A 40 -12.13 -4.33 -17.89
N ALA A 41 -12.47 -4.34 -16.60
CA ALA A 41 -11.50 -4.29 -15.50
C ALA A 41 -10.74 -5.62 -15.29
N VAL A 42 -11.14 -6.70 -15.97
CA VAL A 42 -10.58 -8.04 -15.81
C VAL A 42 -9.90 -8.48 -17.11
N VAL A 43 -8.65 -8.94 -17.01
CA VAL A 43 -7.86 -9.41 -18.17
C VAL A 43 -7.87 -10.93 -18.27
N ALA A 44 -8.03 -11.63 -17.15
CA ALA A 44 -8.20 -13.09 -17.10
C ALA A 44 -8.94 -13.52 -15.83
N TRP A 45 -9.53 -14.72 -15.86
CA TRP A 45 -10.12 -15.37 -14.70
C TRP A 45 -9.32 -16.65 -14.39
N VAL A 46 -8.88 -16.81 -13.14
CA VAL A 46 -8.15 -17.98 -12.66
C VAL A 46 -8.94 -18.62 -11.52
N ASN A 47 -9.62 -19.73 -11.81
CA ASN A 47 -10.46 -20.47 -10.84
C ASN A 47 -11.49 -19.60 -10.09
N GLY A 48 -12.00 -18.53 -10.72
CA GLY A 48 -12.95 -17.59 -10.12
C GLY A 48 -12.32 -16.33 -9.51
N THR A 49 -10.99 -16.24 -9.43
CA THR A 49 -10.28 -15.01 -9.09
C THR A 49 -10.05 -14.18 -10.36
N ALA A 50 -10.42 -12.90 -10.31
CA ALA A 50 -10.21 -11.97 -11.41
C ALA A 50 -8.78 -11.39 -11.37
N ILE A 51 -8.04 -11.53 -12.47
CA ILE A 51 -6.80 -10.77 -12.68
C ILE A 51 -7.18 -9.41 -13.22
N GLU A 52 -6.99 -8.38 -12.39
CA GLU A 52 -7.36 -7.02 -12.74
C GLU A 52 -6.43 -6.41 -13.79
N LYS A 53 -7.02 -5.59 -14.65
CA LYS A 53 -6.33 -4.83 -15.70
C LYS A 53 -5.32 -3.84 -15.12
N ILE A 54 -5.55 -3.36 -13.91
CA ILE A 54 -4.60 -2.48 -13.21
C ILE A 54 -3.28 -3.21 -12.97
N GLN A 55 -3.35 -4.41 -12.40
CA GLN A 55 -2.17 -5.24 -12.11
C GLN A 55 -1.41 -5.56 -13.41
N TYR A 56 -2.15 -5.88 -14.47
CA TYR A 56 -1.57 -6.09 -15.80
C TYR A 56 -0.87 -4.85 -16.37
N ILE A 57 -1.48 -3.67 -16.28
CA ILE A 57 -0.88 -2.42 -16.76
C ILE A 57 0.34 -2.04 -15.94
N GLN A 58 0.29 -2.19 -14.61
CA GLN A 58 1.40 -1.92 -13.71
C GLN A 58 2.60 -2.82 -14.01
N ALA A 59 2.37 -4.13 -14.22
CA ALA A 59 3.41 -5.06 -14.60
C ALA A 59 4.05 -4.71 -15.96
N LEU A 60 3.25 -4.24 -16.93
CA LEU A 60 3.75 -3.73 -18.21
C LEU A 60 4.56 -2.45 -18.05
N GLU A 61 4.15 -1.53 -17.18
CA GLU A 61 4.85 -0.29 -16.90
C GLU A 61 6.22 -0.56 -16.28
N LEU A 62 6.29 -1.45 -15.28
CA LEU A 62 7.55 -1.89 -14.69
C LEU A 62 8.49 -2.50 -15.74
N LEU A 63 7.97 -3.36 -16.63
CA LEU A 63 8.79 -3.91 -17.72
C LEU A 63 9.26 -2.82 -18.69
N SER A 64 8.45 -1.79 -18.94
CA SER A 64 8.81 -0.68 -19.81
C SER A 64 9.85 0.26 -19.20
N LEU A 65 9.91 0.35 -17.86
CA LEU A 65 10.96 1.09 -17.14
C LEU A 65 12.30 0.36 -17.20
N GLU A 66 12.28 -0.98 -17.16
CA GLU A 66 13.48 -1.81 -17.21
C GLU A 66 14.03 -1.97 -18.65
N ARG A 67 13.15 -1.97 -19.67
CA ARG A 67 13.56 -2.11 -21.08
C ARG A 67 13.60 -0.76 -21.80
N ARG A 68 14.70 -0.51 -22.51
CA ARG A 68 14.85 0.61 -23.46
C ARG A 68 14.08 0.43 -24.79
N SER A 69 13.28 -0.62 -24.93
CA SER A 69 12.59 -0.96 -26.19
C SER A 69 11.08 -0.97 -25.99
N PRO A 70 10.29 -0.61 -27.03
CA PRO A 70 8.84 -0.67 -26.95
C PRO A 70 8.34 -2.08 -26.60
N ILE A 71 7.35 -2.15 -25.71
CA ILE A 71 6.67 -3.39 -25.34
C ILE A 71 5.94 -3.95 -26.56
N ASN A 72 6.27 -5.19 -26.94
CA ASN A 72 5.62 -5.87 -28.06
C ASN A 72 4.49 -6.82 -27.58
N ASP A 73 3.74 -7.40 -28.51
CA ASP A 73 2.62 -8.30 -28.19
C ASP A 73 3.07 -9.63 -27.56
N GLN A 74 4.30 -10.06 -27.78
CA GLN A 74 4.87 -11.23 -27.12
C GLN A 74 5.14 -10.95 -25.63
N ASP A 75 5.71 -9.79 -25.31
CA ASP A 75 5.96 -9.32 -23.94
C ASP A 75 4.64 -9.22 -23.15
N ARG A 76 3.59 -8.72 -23.81
CA ARG A 76 2.22 -8.65 -23.27
C ARG A 76 1.66 -10.02 -22.88
N ARG A 77 1.86 -11.04 -23.72
CA ARG A 77 1.43 -12.42 -23.44
C ARG A 77 2.26 -13.06 -22.34
N LEU A 78 3.56 -12.81 -22.33
CA LEU A 78 4.46 -13.34 -21.30
C LEU A 78 4.08 -12.80 -19.91
N ILE A 79 3.83 -11.49 -19.79
CA ILE A 79 3.37 -10.90 -18.51
C ILE A 79 2.03 -11.50 -18.09
N LEU A 80 1.07 -11.63 -19.00
CA LEU A 80 -0.24 -12.18 -18.65
C LEU A 80 -0.13 -13.63 -18.16
N ASN A 81 0.66 -14.47 -18.85
CA ASN A 81 0.91 -15.84 -18.42
C ASN A 81 1.60 -15.87 -17.05
N ARG A 82 2.59 -14.99 -16.82
CA ARG A 82 3.26 -14.88 -15.53
C ARG A 82 2.28 -14.53 -14.41
N LEU A 83 1.37 -13.57 -14.61
CA LEU A 83 0.36 -13.21 -13.61
C LEU A 83 -0.59 -14.39 -13.32
N ILE A 84 -0.96 -15.15 -14.35
CA ILE A 84 -1.79 -16.36 -14.19
C ILE A 84 -1.04 -17.43 -13.39
N GLU A 85 0.23 -17.67 -13.71
CA GLU A 85 1.09 -18.64 -13.00
C GLU A 85 1.31 -18.23 -11.54
N GLU A 86 1.59 -16.96 -11.26
CA GLU A 86 1.72 -16.42 -9.91
C GLU A 86 0.44 -16.62 -9.11
N GLU A 87 -0.73 -16.31 -9.68
CA GLU A 87 -2.02 -16.52 -9.01
C GLU A 87 -2.30 -18.01 -8.74
N LEU A 88 -1.97 -18.91 -9.68
CA LEU A 88 -2.10 -20.36 -9.46
C LEU A 88 -1.20 -20.85 -8.32
N LEU A 89 0.03 -20.33 -8.22
CA LEU A 89 0.95 -20.66 -7.13
C LEU A 89 0.46 -20.12 -5.78
N VAL A 90 -0.12 -18.92 -5.76
CA VAL A 90 -0.73 -18.35 -4.54
C VAL A 90 -1.90 -19.21 -4.07
N GLN A 91 -2.80 -19.59 -4.98
CA GLN A 91 -3.92 -20.48 -4.65
C GLN A 91 -3.44 -21.81 -4.08
N LYS A 92 -2.39 -22.39 -4.68
CA LYS A 92 -1.78 -23.62 -4.18
C LYS A 92 -1.16 -23.44 -2.79
N ALA A 93 -0.43 -22.35 -2.54
CA ALA A 93 0.16 -22.06 -1.25
C ALA A 93 -0.90 -21.88 -0.15
N ILE A 94 -2.04 -21.25 -0.47
CA ILE A 94 -3.18 -21.12 0.44
C ILE A 94 -3.79 -22.50 0.72
N GLN A 95 -4.01 -23.30 -0.32
CA GLN A 95 -4.57 -24.65 -0.20
C GLN A 95 -3.71 -25.55 0.69
N ASP A 96 -2.39 -25.45 0.58
CA ASP A 96 -1.43 -26.24 1.37
C ASP A 96 -1.24 -25.68 2.79
N GLY A 97 -1.84 -24.53 3.10
CA GLY A 97 -1.75 -23.89 4.41
C GLY A 97 -0.37 -23.33 4.72
N ALA A 98 0.38 -22.91 3.69
CA ALA A 98 1.77 -22.44 3.82
C ALA A 98 1.92 -21.34 4.90
N LEU A 99 0.98 -20.39 4.96
CA LEU A 99 0.98 -19.31 5.96
C LEU A 99 0.90 -19.78 7.43
N ARG A 100 0.38 -20.99 7.68
CA ARG A 100 0.22 -21.56 9.03
C ARG A 100 1.32 -22.56 9.36
N ASN A 101 1.69 -23.37 8.38
CA ASN A 101 2.54 -24.55 8.55
C ASN A 101 4.03 -24.27 8.28
N ASP A 102 4.35 -23.25 7.49
CA ASP A 102 5.72 -22.87 7.14
C ASP A 102 6.14 -21.60 7.90
N LEU A 103 7.20 -21.72 8.72
CA LEU A 103 7.70 -20.62 9.55
C LEU A 103 8.24 -19.46 8.70
N ASP A 104 8.96 -19.76 7.61
CA ASP A 104 9.62 -18.76 6.79
C ASP A 104 8.59 -17.94 6.01
N VAL A 105 7.59 -18.63 5.44
CA VAL A 105 6.48 -17.97 4.73
C VAL A 105 5.72 -17.06 5.71
N ARG A 106 5.37 -17.59 6.89
CA ARG A 106 4.68 -16.82 7.92
C ARG A 106 5.47 -15.60 8.37
N GLN A 107 6.77 -15.73 8.62
CA GLN A 107 7.61 -14.62 9.05
C GLN A 107 7.70 -13.54 7.98
N ARG A 108 7.92 -13.92 6.71
CA ARG A 108 7.97 -12.94 5.61
C ARG A 108 6.66 -12.18 5.47
N THR A 109 5.52 -12.89 5.49
CA THR A 109 4.20 -12.24 5.41
C THR A 109 3.96 -11.30 6.59
N LEU A 110 4.31 -11.70 7.81
CA LEU A 110 4.19 -10.82 8.99
C LEU A 110 5.05 -9.57 8.85
N GLN A 111 6.31 -9.69 8.41
CA GLN A 111 7.18 -8.54 8.20
C GLN A 111 6.59 -7.59 7.14
N THR A 112 6.12 -8.11 6.01
CA THR A 112 5.47 -7.28 4.98
C THR A 112 4.23 -6.55 5.51
N MET A 113 3.43 -7.19 6.38
CA MET A 113 2.29 -6.53 7.03
C MET A 113 2.75 -5.41 7.96
N LEU A 114 3.77 -5.65 8.80
CA LEU A 114 4.34 -4.64 9.70
C LEU A 114 4.88 -3.43 8.91
N ASP A 115 5.65 -3.69 7.85
CA ASP A 115 6.19 -2.66 6.97
C ASP A 115 5.06 -1.84 6.32
N SER A 116 3.95 -2.48 5.93
CA SER A 116 2.81 -1.78 5.34
C SER A 116 2.11 -0.85 6.33
N ILE A 117 1.93 -1.29 7.58
CA ILE A 117 1.30 -0.50 8.64
C ILE A 117 2.19 0.69 9.00
N GLN A 118 3.50 0.45 9.11
CA GLN A 118 4.47 1.51 9.35
C GLN A 118 4.52 2.51 8.17
N SER A 119 4.47 2.02 6.93
CA SER A 119 4.45 2.91 5.77
C SER A 119 3.18 3.78 5.74
N GLU A 120 2.03 3.22 6.11
CA GLU A 120 0.78 3.98 6.24
C GLU A 120 0.85 5.02 7.37
N SER A 121 1.42 4.66 8.52
CA SER A 121 1.56 5.60 9.64
C SER A 121 2.50 6.75 9.29
N ILE A 122 3.64 6.48 8.64
CA ILE A 122 4.58 7.50 8.16
C ILE A 122 3.89 8.43 7.16
N ALA A 123 3.09 7.89 6.24
CA ALA A 123 2.35 8.70 5.28
C ALA A 123 1.32 9.64 5.93
N ARG A 124 0.76 9.25 7.08
CA ARG A 124 -0.29 10.02 7.79
C ARG A 124 0.26 11.00 8.84
N HIS A 125 1.30 10.59 9.58
CA HIS A 125 1.80 11.32 10.75
C HIS A 125 3.26 11.80 10.60
N GLY A 126 3.95 11.42 9.51
CA GLY A 126 5.37 11.70 9.31
C GLY A 126 6.26 10.61 9.91
N ASP A 127 7.58 10.75 9.71
CA ASP A 127 8.59 9.81 10.20
C ASP A 127 8.83 9.98 11.72
N ASP A 128 7.82 9.59 12.50
CA ASP A 128 7.88 9.50 13.96
C ASP A 128 7.84 8.01 14.37
N SER A 129 8.93 7.55 14.99
CA SER A 129 9.08 6.19 15.49
C SER A 129 8.04 5.83 16.55
N GLU A 130 7.59 6.79 17.36
CA GLU A 130 6.60 6.55 18.42
C GLU A 130 5.20 6.34 17.82
N SER A 131 4.85 7.17 16.81
CA SER A 131 3.62 6.99 16.03
C SER A 131 3.60 5.67 15.25
N SER A 132 4.75 5.24 14.72
CA SER A 132 4.86 3.98 13.98
C SER A 132 4.64 2.74 14.86
N TYR A 133 5.27 2.71 16.03
CA TYR A 133 5.14 1.57 16.95
C TYR A 133 3.74 1.51 17.56
N SER A 134 3.16 2.65 17.94
CA SER A 134 1.78 2.72 18.43
C SER A 134 0.77 2.28 17.38
N ALA A 135 0.95 2.65 16.10
CA ALA A 135 0.06 2.20 15.03
C ALA A 135 0.00 0.68 14.89
N VAL A 136 1.14 -0.01 15.02
CA VAL A 136 1.19 -1.47 15.02
C VAL A 136 0.50 -2.05 16.27
N ALA A 137 0.78 -1.49 17.45
CA ALA A 137 0.18 -1.93 18.70
C ALA A 137 -1.34 -1.77 18.70
N ASP A 138 -1.84 -0.61 18.26
CA ASP A 138 -3.26 -0.30 18.14
C ASP A 138 -3.96 -1.26 17.17
N TYR A 139 -3.32 -1.56 16.03
CA TYR A 139 -3.85 -2.51 15.06
C TYR A 139 -3.94 -3.93 15.63
N VAL A 140 -2.92 -4.40 16.34
CA VAL A 140 -2.95 -5.72 16.99
C VAL A 140 -3.99 -5.78 18.10
N GLU A 141 -4.14 -4.70 18.87
CA GLU A 141 -5.18 -4.61 19.92
C GLU A 141 -6.58 -4.71 19.31
N GLN A 142 -6.83 -4.02 18.20
CA GLN A 142 -8.08 -4.12 17.45
C GLN A 142 -8.34 -5.56 16.97
N LEU A 143 -7.34 -6.21 16.38
CA LEU A 143 -7.48 -7.62 15.98
C LEU A 143 -7.74 -8.56 17.17
N ARG A 144 -7.23 -8.21 18.35
CA ARG A 144 -7.45 -8.99 19.58
C ARG A 144 -8.87 -8.83 20.10
N ASP A 145 -9.42 -7.62 20.04
CA ASP A 145 -10.80 -7.32 20.47
C ASP A 145 -11.84 -8.04 19.59
N ASP A 146 -11.58 -8.11 18.28
CA ASP A 146 -12.42 -8.82 17.32
C ASP A 146 -12.27 -10.36 17.39
N ALA A 147 -11.25 -10.87 18.07
CA ALA A 147 -10.93 -12.29 18.10
C ALA A 147 -11.52 -13.01 19.31
N ALA A 148 -12.15 -14.16 19.05
CA ALA A 148 -12.54 -15.11 20.10
C ALA A 148 -11.31 -15.93 20.56
N ILE A 149 -10.58 -15.41 21.56
CA ILE A 149 -9.37 -16.06 22.09
C ILE A 149 -9.72 -16.88 23.33
N THR A 150 -9.47 -18.19 23.28
CA THR A 150 -9.60 -19.09 24.43
C THR A 150 -8.22 -19.56 24.88
N TRP A 151 -7.85 -19.27 26.12
CA TRP A 151 -6.58 -19.68 26.71
C TRP A 151 -6.71 -21.08 27.32
N ILE A 152 -5.89 -22.01 26.84
CA ILE A 152 -5.80 -23.38 27.40
C ILE A 152 -4.80 -23.40 28.59
N VAL A 153 -3.88 -22.43 28.62
CA VAL A 153 -2.92 -22.20 29.69
C VAL A 153 -3.04 -20.73 30.10
N GLU A 154 -3.20 -20.48 31.40
CA GLU A 154 -3.33 -19.14 31.96
C GLU A 154 -2.01 -18.35 31.77
N PRO A 155 -2.04 -17.10 31.27
CA PRO A 155 -0.84 -16.29 31.17
C PRO A 155 -0.32 -15.98 32.58
N SER A 156 0.84 -16.50 32.93
CA SER A 156 1.47 -16.29 34.23
C SER A 156 1.68 -14.79 34.48
N THR A 157 0.88 -14.17 35.34
CA THR A 157 1.16 -12.83 35.88
C THR A 157 2.24 -12.97 36.96
N GLU A 158 3.45 -13.34 36.58
CA GLU A 158 4.60 -13.26 37.49
C GLU A 158 5.04 -11.80 37.62
N THR A 159 4.45 -11.12 38.60
CA THR A 159 4.97 -9.88 39.18
C THR A 159 6.45 -10.10 39.52
N PRO A 160 7.39 -9.22 39.11
CA PRO A 160 8.80 -9.41 39.41
C PRO A 160 8.98 -9.39 40.93
N VAL A 161 9.36 -10.54 41.48
CA VAL A 161 9.74 -10.68 42.90
C VAL A 161 10.87 -9.68 43.15
N THR A 162 10.52 -8.59 43.83
CA THR A 162 11.49 -7.63 44.34
C THR A 162 12.38 -8.42 45.28
N LYS A 163 13.62 -8.68 44.88
CA LYS A 163 14.63 -9.23 45.78
C LYS A 163 14.83 -8.19 46.89
N GLN A 164 14.11 -8.37 48.00
CA GLN A 164 14.50 -7.81 49.28
C GLN A 164 15.89 -8.36 49.59
N VAL A 165 16.89 -7.51 49.39
CA VAL A 165 18.22 -7.71 49.94
C VAL A 165 18.07 -7.43 51.43
N ALA A 166 17.82 -8.49 52.20
CA ALA A 166 17.84 -8.44 53.65
C ALA A 166 19.31 -8.52 54.11
N GLN A 167 19.74 -7.39 54.68
CA GLN A 167 20.78 -7.16 55.71
C GLN A 167 22.10 -7.94 55.63
#